data_AF-A0A4Y2F5S0-F1
#
_entry.id   AF-A0A4Y2F5S0-F1
#
_cell.length_a   1.000
_cell.length_b   1.000
_cell.length_c   1.000
_cell.angle_alpha   90.00
_cell.angle_beta   90.00
_cell.angle_gamma   90.00
#
_symmetry.space_group_name_H-M   'P 1'
#
loop_
_entity.id
_entity.type
_entity.pdbx_description
1 polymer ?
#
loop_
_entity_poly.entity_id
_entity_poly.type
_entity_poly.pdbx_seq_one_letter_code
_entity_poly.pdbx_strand_id
1 'polypeptide(L)'
;PDGVYESKETLPHTITEWIGSAACVSVQDGLGISDTTSIYGFQAFFISYTLPVTAVRGEEFTVGVSIFSYVDDALPITISLDPSDGFMVTSDLADTQVCIQPK
;
A
#
# COMPACT_ATOMS: atom_id res chain seq x y z
N PRO A 1 15.09 31.52 17.94
CA PRO A 1 14.69 30.40 17.05
C PRO A 1 13.28 30.67 16.53
N ASP A 2 13.09 30.65 15.21
CA ASP A 2 11.88 31.19 14.57
C ASP A 2 10.64 30.28 14.69
N GLY A 3 10.68 29.29 15.58
CA GLY A 3 9.53 28.45 15.94
C GLY A 3 9.09 27.44 14.89
N VAL A 4 9.85 27.26 13.81
CA VAL A 4 9.50 26.37 12.69
C VAL A 4 10.22 25.03 12.79
N TYR A 5 9.47 23.94 12.57
CA TYR A 5 9.99 22.59 12.41
C TYR A 5 9.45 22.00 11.10
N GLU A 6 10.31 21.39 10.30
CA GLU A 6 9.97 20.74 9.04
C GLU A 6 10.63 19.36 8.97
N SER A 7 9.86 18.32 8.63
CA SER A 7 10.35 16.97 8.38
C SER A 7 9.79 16.43 7.06
N LYS A 8 10.56 15.57 6.40
CA LYS A 8 10.15 14.88 5.17
C LYS A 8 9.94 13.40 5.49
N GLU A 9 8.73 12.94 5.28
CA GLU A 9 8.35 11.54 5.46
C GLU A 9 7.87 10.95 4.13
N THR A 10 8.04 9.64 3.98
CA THR A 10 7.49 8.91 2.84
C THR A 10 6.10 8.43 3.19
N LEU A 11 5.11 8.78 2.37
CA LEU A 11 3.74 8.30 2.57
C LEU A 11 3.67 6.78 2.34
N PRO A 12 2.84 6.06 3.11
CA PRO A 12 2.59 4.65 2.85
C PRO A 12 2.06 4.39 1.42
N HIS A 13 2.33 3.19 0.91
CA HIS A 13 1.86 2.70 -0.38
C HIS A 13 0.37 2.34 -0.35
N THR A 14 -0.49 3.32 -0.08
CA THR A 14 -1.95 3.18 -0.07
C THR A 14 -2.61 4.42 -0.66
N ILE A 15 -3.80 4.25 -1.26
CA ILE A 15 -4.66 5.38 -1.62
C ILE A 15 -5.39 5.82 -0.35
N THR A 16 -4.89 6.87 0.30
CA THR A 16 -5.40 7.29 1.62
C THR A 16 -5.24 8.80 1.80
N GLU A 17 -6.26 9.44 2.36
CA GLU A 17 -6.19 10.80 2.85
C GLU A 17 -5.72 10.79 4.31
N TRP A 18 -4.63 11.49 4.57
CA TRP A 18 -4.07 11.71 5.90
C TRP A 18 -4.51 13.08 6.39
N ILE A 19 -5.33 13.10 7.43
CA ILE A 19 -5.89 14.32 8.03
C ILE A 19 -5.17 14.54 9.36
N GLY A 20 -4.51 15.69 9.52
CA GLY A 20 -3.70 15.97 10.70
C GLY A 20 -3.72 17.43 11.13
N SER A 21 -3.43 17.66 12.40
CA SER A 21 -3.19 18.99 12.98
C SER A 21 -1.98 18.92 13.93
N ALA A 22 -1.44 20.08 14.28
CA ALA A 22 -0.30 20.20 15.17
C ALA A 22 -0.68 20.96 16.45
N ALA A 23 0.00 20.64 17.54
CA ALA A 23 -0.07 21.40 18.78
C ALA A 23 1.30 22.00 19.11
N CYS A 24 1.33 23.29 19.45
CA CYS A 24 2.53 24.04 19.79
C CYS A 24 2.47 24.46 21.26
N VAL A 25 3.57 24.30 22.00
CA VAL A 25 3.66 24.69 23.42
C VAL A 25 4.80 25.68 23.61
N SER A 26 4.47 26.86 24.15
CA SER A 26 5.40 27.96 24.47
C SER A 26 5.28 28.33 25.95
N VAL A 27 6.40 28.65 26.59
CA VAL A 27 6.40 29.15 27.98
C VAL A 27 5.80 30.56 28.05
N GLN A 28 5.90 31.35 26.99
CA GLN A 28 5.39 32.73 26.93
C GLN A 28 3.95 32.78 26.43
N ASP A 29 3.63 32.01 25.38
CA ASP A 29 2.35 32.10 24.65
C ASP A 29 1.38 30.98 25.01
N GLY A 30 1.81 30.00 25.81
CA GLY A 30 0.98 28.86 26.21
C GLY A 30 0.81 27.81 25.11
N LEU A 31 -0.39 27.22 25.03
CA LEU A 31 -0.73 26.17 24.07
C LEU A 31 -1.44 26.76 22.86
N GLY A 32 -0.97 26.41 21.66
CA GLY A 32 -1.65 26.65 20.39
C GLY A 32 -1.98 25.33 19.69
N ILE A 33 -3.08 25.29 18.95
CA ILE A 33 -3.49 24.17 18.09
C ILE A 33 -3.69 24.72 16.68
N SER A 34 -3.13 24.05 15.68
CA SER A 34 -3.27 24.46 14.28
C SER A 34 -4.63 24.05 13.72
N ASP A 35 -5.01 24.68 12.61
CA ASP A 35 -6.04 24.14 11.75
C ASP A 35 -5.64 22.76 11.21
N THR A 36 -6.64 21.98 10.81
CA THR A 36 -6.45 20.68 10.19
C THR A 36 -6.01 20.84 8.74
N THR A 37 -5.06 20.00 8.31
CA THR A 37 -4.61 19.90 6.91
C THR A 37 -4.74 18.46 6.41
N SER A 38 -4.90 18.31 5.09
CA SER A 38 -5.05 17.02 4.41
C SER A 38 -3.87 16.76 3.48
N ILE A 39 -3.36 15.53 3.51
CA ILE A 39 -2.33 15.03 2.59
C ILE A 39 -2.88 13.80 1.89
N TYR A 40 -2.88 13.82 0.55
CA TYR A 40 -3.38 12.70 -0.25
C TYR A 40 -2.22 11.81 -0.72
N GLY A 41 -2.21 10.55 -0.24
CA GLY A 41 -1.37 9.50 -0.81
C GLY A 41 -2.11 8.81 -1.95
N PHE A 42 -1.45 8.66 -3.10
CA PHE A 42 -2.02 7.97 -4.25
C PHE A 42 -0.99 7.03 -4.88
N GLN A 43 -1.43 5.80 -5.14
CA GLN A 43 -0.66 4.79 -5.86
C GLN A 43 -1.48 4.33 -7.07
N ALA A 44 -1.01 4.69 -8.27
CA ALA A 44 -1.74 4.47 -9.51
C ALA A 44 -1.92 2.99 -9.89
N PHE A 45 -1.05 2.11 -9.40
CA PHE A 45 -1.06 0.69 -9.68
C PHE A 45 -0.54 -0.12 -8.48
N PHE A 46 -1.30 -1.13 -8.05
CA PHE A 46 -0.90 -2.03 -6.96
C PHE A 46 -1.57 -3.40 -7.03
N ILE A 47 -0.99 -4.37 -6.34
CA ILE A 47 -1.54 -5.72 -6.16
C ILE A 47 -1.99 -5.91 -4.71
N SER A 48 -3.02 -6.73 -4.52
CA SER A 48 -3.46 -7.23 -3.22
C SER A 48 -3.62 -8.74 -3.29
N TYR A 49 -3.36 -9.43 -2.19
CA TYR A 49 -3.50 -10.87 -2.12
C TYR A 49 -4.31 -11.30 -0.90
N THR A 50 -5.06 -12.39 -1.07
CA THR A 50 -5.90 -12.98 -0.03
C THR A 50 -5.36 -14.37 0.31
N LEU A 51 -4.97 -14.55 1.57
CA LEU A 51 -4.57 -15.83 2.12
C LEU A 51 -5.66 -16.36 3.05
N PRO A 52 -5.81 -17.69 3.16
CA PRO A 52 -6.63 -18.27 4.22
C PRO A 52 -6.04 -17.91 5.59
N VAL A 53 -6.92 -17.75 6.58
CA VAL A 53 -6.51 -17.40 7.96
C VAL A 53 -5.63 -18.48 8.58
N THR A 54 -5.85 -19.74 8.22
CA THR A 54 -5.05 -20.88 8.66
C THR A 54 -4.68 -21.77 7.49
N ALA A 55 -3.49 -22.34 7.52
CA ALA A 55 -3.02 -23.33 6.58
C ALA A 55 -2.62 -24.60 7.34
N VAL A 56 -3.02 -25.77 6.83
CA VAL A 56 -2.66 -27.06 7.40
C VAL A 56 -1.51 -27.65 6.60
N ARG A 57 -0.48 -28.13 7.30
CA ARG A 57 0.69 -28.74 6.64
C ARG A 57 0.26 -29.98 5.85
N GLY A 58 0.63 -30.02 4.58
CA GLY A 58 0.30 -31.12 3.67
C GLY A 58 -1.00 -30.90 2.88
N GLU A 59 -1.73 -29.82 3.16
CA GLU A 59 -2.86 -29.39 2.34
C GLU A 59 -2.44 -28.33 1.32
N GLU A 60 -3.20 -28.25 0.23
CA GLU A 60 -3.08 -27.22 -0.79
C GLU A 60 -4.09 -26.10 -0.52
N PHE A 61 -3.68 -24.85 -0.72
CA PHE A 61 -4.57 -23.71 -0.61
C PHE A 61 -4.32 -22.72 -1.75
N THR A 62 -5.36 -21.95 -2.08
CA THR A 62 -5.30 -20.95 -3.14
C THR A 62 -4.90 -19.59 -2.57
N VAL A 63 -3.95 -18.93 -3.23
CA VAL A 63 -3.65 -17.50 -3.03
C VAL A 63 -4.44 -16.71 -4.06
N GLY A 64 -5.43 -15.94 -3.60
CA GLY A 64 -6.19 -15.06 -4.49
C GLY A 64 -5.41 -13.77 -4.73
N VAL A 65 -5.11 -13.41 -5.98
CA VAL A 65 -4.42 -12.16 -6.33
C VAL A 65 -5.40 -11.23 -7.05
N SER A 66 -5.45 -9.97 -6.61
CA SER A 66 -6.25 -8.90 -7.22
C SER A 66 -5.34 -7.75 -7.62
N ILE A 67 -5.57 -7.17 -8.80
CA ILE A 67 -4.74 -6.10 -9.33
C ILE A 67 -5.61 -4.87 -9.55
N PHE A 68 -5.14 -3.74 -9.04
CA PHE A 68 -5.81 -2.46 -9.11
C PHE A 68 -4.99 -1.53 -9.98
N SER A 69 -5.62 -1.03 -11.03
CA SER A 69 -5.02 -0.09 -11.97
C SER A 69 -5.92 1.12 -12.12
N TYR A 70 -5.35 2.31 -11.93
CA TYR A 70 -5.96 3.61 -12.17
C TYR A 70 -5.25 4.35 -13.32
N VAL A 71 -4.46 3.62 -14.13
CA VAL A 71 -3.85 4.19 -15.35
C VAL A 71 -4.84 4.11 -16.51
N ASP A 72 -4.76 5.10 -17.41
CA ASP A 72 -5.67 5.24 -18.55
C ASP A 72 -5.29 4.36 -19.75
N ASP A 73 -4.10 3.76 -19.72
CA ASP A 73 -3.57 2.91 -20.80
C ASP A 73 -3.60 1.42 -20.43
N ALA A 74 -3.62 0.56 -21.45
CA ALA A 74 -3.48 -0.87 -21.26
C ALA A 74 -2.09 -1.22 -20.71
N LEU A 75 -2.05 -1.95 -19.59
CA LEU A 75 -0.82 -2.25 -18.88
C LEU A 75 -0.46 -3.73 -18.99
N PRO A 76 0.55 -4.12 -19.80
CA PRO A 76 1.08 -5.47 -19.78
C PRO A 76 1.90 -5.68 -18.51
N ILE A 77 1.54 -6.70 -17.75
CA ILE A 77 2.20 -7.05 -16.50
C ILE A 77 2.57 -8.54 -16.46
N THR A 78 3.59 -8.85 -15.70
CA THR A 78 3.96 -10.22 -15.34
C THR A 78 3.75 -10.38 -13.84
N ILE A 79 3.06 -11.45 -13.47
CA ILE A 79 2.83 -11.85 -12.08
C ILE A 79 3.69 -13.08 -11.86
N SER A 80 4.59 -13.00 -10.88
CA SER A 80 5.40 -14.12 -10.43
C SER A 80 5.12 -14.43 -8.96
N LEU A 81 5.07 -15.72 -8.61
CA LEU A 81 5.02 -16.17 -7.22
C LEU A 81 6.37 -16.79 -6.85
N ASP A 82 7.15 -16.05 -6.07
CA ASP A 82 8.49 -16.49 -5.70
C ASP A 82 8.44 -17.69 -4.73
N PRO A 83 9.36 -18.66 -4.89
CA PRO A 83 9.46 -19.79 -3.97
C PRO A 83 9.85 -19.32 -2.56
N SER A 84 9.32 -19.99 -1.54
CA SER A 84 9.62 -19.72 -0.14
C SER A 84 9.84 -21.01 0.64
N ASP A 85 10.63 -20.94 1.70
CA ASP A 85 10.86 -22.09 2.58
C ASP A 85 9.55 -22.54 3.25
N GLY A 86 9.18 -23.80 3.06
CA GLY A 86 7.99 -24.40 3.68
C GLY A 86 6.73 -24.43 2.82
N PHE A 87 6.75 -23.82 1.64
CA PHE A 87 5.66 -23.90 0.66
C PHE A 87 6.18 -24.41 -0.69
N MET A 88 5.31 -25.09 -1.44
CA MET A 88 5.58 -25.52 -2.80
C MET A 88 4.48 -24.97 -3.70
N VAL A 89 4.87 -24.30 -4.78
CA VAL A 89 3.91 -23.82 -5.77
C VAL A 89 3.49 -25.01 -6.63
N THR A 90 2.20 -25.31 -6.61
CA THR A 90 1.58 -26.43 -7.35
C THR A 90 0.94 -25.99 -8.67
N SER A 91 0.79 -24.68 -8.88
CA SER A 91 0.10 -24.12 -10.05
C SER A 91 1.07 -23.76 -11.17
N ASP A 92 0.66 -24.03 -12.41
CA ASP A 92 1.34 -23.56 -13.62
C ASP A 92 1.23 -22.04 -13.83
N LEU A 93 0.42 -21.35 -13.02
CA LEU A 93 0.24 -19.90 -13.05
C LEU A 93 1.32 -19.15 -12.26
N ALA A 94 2.36 -19.84 -11.79
CA ALA A 94 3.46 -19.26 -11.02
C ALA A 94 4.11 -18.07 -11.74
N ASP A 95 4.15 -18.09 -13.08
CA ASP A 95 4.60 -16.98 -13.92
C ASP A 95 3.55 -16.74 -15.02
N THR A 96 2.73 -15.70 -14.87
CA THR A 96 1.66 -15.37 -15.82
C THR A 96 1.78 -13.94 -16.33
N GLN A 97 1.65 -13.78 -17.64
CA GLN A 97 1.53 -12.46 -18.26
C GLN A 97 0.06 -12.10 -18.49
N VAL A 98 -0.35 -10.91 -18.05
CA VAL A 98 -1.72 -10.40 -18.22
C VAL A 98 -1.64 -8.96 -18.74
N CYS A 99 -2.54 -8.60 -19.65
CA CYS A 99 -2.70 -7.20 -20.08
C CYS A 99 -3.96 -6.61 -19.45
N ILE A 100 -3.77 -5.74 -18.46
CA ILE A 100 -4.87 -5.07 -17.75
C ILE A 100 -5.39 -3.95 -18.64
N GLN A 101 -6.68 -4.00 -18.94
CA GLN A 101 -7.33 -2.92 -19.68
C GLN A 101 -7.64 -1.76 -18.74
N PRO A 102 -7.58 -0.50 -19.20
CA PRO A 102 -8.07 0.62 -18.44
C PRO A 102 -9.56 0.45 -18.17
N LYS A 103 -10.04 1.08 -17.09
CA LYS A 103 -11.43 1.01 -16.67
C LYS A 103 -12.35 1.82 -17.59
#